data_AF-A0A430QTY5-F1
#
_entry.id   AF-A0A430QTY5-F1
#
_cell.length_a   1.000
_cell.length_b   1.000
_cell.length_c   1.000
_cell.angle_alpha   90.00
_cell.angle_beta   90.00
_cell.angle_gamma   90.00
#
_symmetry.space_group_name_H-M   'P 1'
#
loop_
_entity.id
_entity.type
_entity.pdbx_description
1 polymer ?
#
loop_
_entity_poly.entity_id
_entity_poly.type
_entity_poly.pdbx_seq_one_letter_code
_entity_poly.pdbx_strand_id
1 'polypeptide(L)' 'MQKPFEDAAFKLEIGEMCGPVYTDSGIHLIKRIA' A
#
# COMPACT_ATOMS: atom_id res chain seq x y z
N MET A 1 0.39 10.95 -5.91
CA MET A 1 0.31 9.57 -5.38
C MET A 1 -0.18 8.67 -6.50
N GLN A 2 0.41 7.48 -6.64
CA GLN A 2 -0.03 6.53 -7.66
C GLN A 2 -1.26 5.78 -7.15
N LYS A 3 -2.26 5.61 -8.02
CA LYS A 3 -3.54 5.00 -7.65
C LYS A 3 -3.42 3.61 -7.01
N PRO A 4 -2.54 2.70 -7.48
CA PRO A 4 -2.35 1.40 -6.82
C PRO A 4 -1.82 1.50 -5.39
N PHE A 5 -0.96 2.49 -5.12
CA PHE A 5 -0.44 2.73 -3.77
C PHE A 5 -1.54 3.26 -2.86
N GLU A 6 -2.32 4.25 -3.33
CA GLU A 6 -3.43 4.84 -2.59
C GLU A 6 -4.49 3.79 -2.26
N ASP A 7 -4.96 3.04 -3.26
CA ASP A 7 -5.97 2.00 -3.09
C ASP A 7 -5.51 0.91 -2.11
N ALA A 8 -4.23 0.51 -2.16
CA ALA A 8 -3.69 -0.48 -1.24
C ALA A 8 -3.58 0.07 0.19
N ALA A 9 -3.11 1.30 0.37
CA ALA A 9 -2.94 1.91 1.69
C ALA A 9 -4.28 2.11 2.42
N PHE A 10 -5.32 2.57 1.71
CA PHE A 10 -6.63 2.86 2.31
C PHE A 10 -7.52 1.63 2.52
N LYS A 11 -7.21 0.49 1.89
CA LYS A 11 -7.90 -0.78 2.14
C LYS A 11 -7.40 -1.52 3.39
N LEU A 12 -6.19 -1.21 3.87
CA LEU A 12 -5.60 -1.87 5.03
C LEU A 12 -6.26 -1.44 6.34
N GLU A 13 -6.35 -2.37 7.29
CA GLU A 13 -6.66 -2.08 8.68
C GLU A 13 -5.43 -1.52 9.42
N ILE A 14 -5.64 -0.83 10.55
CA ILE A 14 -4.54 -0.30 11.37
C ILE A 14 -3.70 -1.46 11.90
N GLY A 15 -2.39 -1.40 11.63
CA GLY A 15 -1.42 -2.43 11.99
C GLY A 15 -1.19 -3.47 10.88
N GLU A 16 -2.05 -3.53 9.87
CA GLU A 16 -1.96 -4.48 8.76
C GLU A 16 -0.86 -4.09 7.76
N MET A 17 -0.26 -5.11 7.13
CA MET A 17 0.72 -4.95 6.06
C MET A 17 0.21 -5.66 4.80
N CYS A 18 0.26 -4.99 3.65
CA CYS A 18 -0.13 -5.60 2.39
C CYS A 18 0.97 -6.51 1.81
N GLY A 19 0.57 -7.31 0.81
CA GLY A 19 1.50 -7.94 -0.12
C GLY A 19 2.13 -6.94 -1.11
N PRO A 20 2.99 -7.40 -2.03
CA PRO A 20 3.70 -6.53 -2.96
C PRO A 20 2.74 -5.74 -3.87
N VAL A 21 2.84 -4.41 -3.83
CA VAL A 21 2.09 -3.48 -4.67
C VAL A 21 2.99 -2.95 -5.77
N TYR A 22 2.58 -3.14 -7.03
CA TYR A 22 3.34 -2.70 -8.20
C TYR A 22 2.90 -1.30 -8.62
N THR A 23 3.87 -0.44 -8.86
CA THR A 23 3.67 0.93 -9.31
C THR A 23 4.73 1.27 -10.37
N ASP A 24 4.60 2.40 -11.06
CA ASP A 24 5.60 2.87 -12.02
C ASP A 24 6.95 3.20 -11.36
N SER A 25 6.99 3.31 -10.03
CA SER A 25 8.22 3.53 -9.25
C SER A 25 8.88 2.23 -8.79
N GLY A 26 8.21 1.08 -8.94
CA GLY A 26 8.71 -0.23 -8.52
C GLY A 26 7.70 -0.99 -7.65
N ILE A 27 8.22 -1.78 -6.71
CA ILE A 27 7.43 -2.67 -5.85
C ILE A 27 7.44 -2.14 -4.42
N HIS A 28 6.27 -2.06 -3.81
CA HIS A 28 6.07 -1.50 -2.47
C HIS A 28 5.49 -2.53 -1.51
N LEU A 29 5.93 -2.48 -0.26
CA LEU A 29 5.24 -3.07 0.89
C LEU A 29 4.73 -1.92 1.76
N ILE A 30 3.45 -1.97 2.13
CA ILE A 30 2.77 -0.87 2.82
C ILE A 30 2.24 -1.41 4.14
N LYS A 31 2.53 -0.72 5.24
CA LYS A 31 1.98 -0.98 6.57
C LYS A 31 1.18 0.22 7.04
N ARG A 32 -0.08 0.03 7.40
CA ARG A 32 -0.91 1.10 7.93
C ARG A 32 -0.65 1.27 9.42
N ILE A 33 -0.30 2.48 9.84
CA ILE A 33 0.01 2.79 11.25
C ILE A 33 -1.12 3.52 11.97
N ALA A 34 -2.05 4.16 11.23
CA ALA A 34 -3.22 4.89 11.70
C ALA A 34 -4.28 4.94 10.59
#